data_AF-A0A4D8PU21-F1
#
_entry.id   AF-A0A4D8PU21-F1
#
_cell.length_a   1.000
_cell.length_b   1.000
_cell.length_c   1.000
_cell.angle_alpha   90.00
_cell.angle_beta   90.00
_cell.angle_gamma   90.00
#
_symmetry.space_group_name_H-M   'P 1'
#
loop_
_entity.id
_entity.type
_entity.pdbx_description
1 polymer ?
#
loop_
_entity_poly.entity_id
_entity_poly.type
_entity_poly.pdbx_seq_one_letter_code
_entity_poly.pdbx_strand_id
1 'polypeptide(L)'
;MERELAETIGFPRVEIPLDDPGRPSVVATDARQIDRVLGTAPATRSLRRRLKRNLAAAQARWDAEAAAVGLTSAVEREAEADRRVDELLKTASRTPAQSIPGVIAKLAIATEWSELEPDADGYPWDFIRGVLADLTVLAVKGA
;
A
#
# COMPACT_ATOMS: atom_id res chain seq x y z
N MET A 1 -2.96 13.98 -6.18
CA MET A 1 -1.67 14.43 -5.60
C MET A 1 -0.51 13.60 -6.12
N GLU A 2 -0.37 12.30 -5.79
CA GLU A 2 0.78 11.51 -6.27
C GLU A 2 0.86 11.41 -7.80
N ARG A 3 -0.26 11.09 -8.47
CA ARG A 3 -0.32 11.04 -9.94
C ARG A 3 0.09 12.36 -10.60
N GLU A 4 -0.41 13.48 -10.09
CA GLU A 4 -0.11 14.82 -10.60
C GLU A 4 1.37 15.17 -10.39
N LEU A 5 1.95 14.77 -9.25
CA LEU A 5 3.37 14.94 -8.98
C LEU A 5 4.22 14.10 -9.95
N ALA A 6 3.83 12.85 -10.20
CA ALA A 6 4.46 11.98 -11.19
C ALA A 6 4.38 12.57 -12.61
N GLU A 7 3.25 13.14 -13.00
CA GLU A 7 3.05 13.78 -14.30
C GLU A 7 3.88 15.08 -14.44
N THR A 8 4.08 15.82 -13.34
CA THR A 8 4.75 17.13 -13.36
C THR A 8 6.28 17.04 -13.26
N ILE A 9 6.80 16.24 -12.34
CA ILE A 9 8.24 16.18 -12.06
C ILE A 9 8.86 14.80 -12.32
N GLY A 10 8.03 13.79 -12.60
CA GLY A 10 8.46 12.41 -12.77
C GLY A 10 8.85 11.74 -11.44
N PHE A 11 8.79 10.41 -11.41
CA PHE A 11 9.28 9.65 -10.25
C PHE A 11 10.82 9.78 -10.09
N PRO A 12 11.33 9.75 -8.84
CA PRO A 12 12.76 9.67 -8.57
C PRO A 12 13.41 8.46 -9.26
N ARG A 13 14.26 8.73 -10.25
CA ARG A 13 14.94 7.69 -11.02
C ARG A 13 16.23 8.19 -11.64
N VAL A 14 17.11 7.26 -12.00
CA VAL A 14 18.29 7.51 -12.82
C VAL A 14 18.44 6.45 -13.89
N GLU A 15 19.00 6.84 -15.04
CA GLU A 15 19.34 5.90 -16.11
C GLU A 15 20.78 5.42 -15.95
N ILE A 16 20.95 4.10 -15.97
CA ILE A 16 22.24 3.43 -15.89
C ILE A 16 22.68 3.12 -17.34
N PRO A 17 23.76 3.74 -17.84
CA PRO A 17 24.31 3.37 -19.13
C PRO A 17 24.90 1.96 -19.06
N LEU A 18 24.64 1.15 -20.08
CA LEU A 18 25.25 -0.17 -20.25
C LEU A 18 26.36 -0.07 -21.30
N ASP A 19 27.48 -0.74 -21.04
CA ASP A 19 28.65 -0.71 -21.93
C ASP A 19 28.47 -1.57 -23.21
N ASP A 20 27.31 -2.22 -23.37
CA ASP A 20 26.99 -3.09 -24.50
C ASP A 20 26.30 -2.29 -25.63
N PRO A 21 26.94 -2.08 -26.79
CA PRO A 21 26.36 -1.32 -27.90
C PRO A 21 25.12 -2.02 -28.45
N GLY A 22 23.94 -1.48 -28.12
CA GLY A 22 22.64 -2.00 -28.54
C GLY A 22 21.69 -2.33 -27.39
N ARG A 23 22.18 -2.35 -26.13
CA ARG A 23 21.28 -2.47 -24.98
C ARG A 23 20.79 -1.10 -24.51
N PRO A 24 19.47 -0.92 -24.30
CA PRO A 24 18.95 0.29 -23.71
C PRO A 24 19.44 0.44 -22.25
N SER A 25 19.57 1.68 -21.80
CA SER A 25 19.88 1.98 -20.41
C SER A 25 18.86 1.35 -19.45
N VAL A 26 19.32 0.94 -18.27
CA VAL A 26 18.43 0.44 -17.22
C VAL A 26 18.00 1.58 -16.30
N VAL A 27 16.70 1.72 -16.06
CA VAL A 27 16.18 2.67 -15.07
C VAL A 27 16.36 2.09 -13.67
N ALA A 28 16.95 2.87 -12.77
CA ALA A 28 17.02 2.55 -11.35
C ALA A 28 16.28 3.57 -10.49
N THR A 29 15.44 3.06 -9.60
CA THR A 29 14.67 3.84 -8.61
C THR A 29 15.23 3.70 -7.20
N ASP A 30 16.18 2.77 -6.99
CA ASP A 30 16.84 2.57 -5.70
C ASP A 30 18.36 2.39 -5.84
N ALA A 31 19.11 2.76 -4.78
CA ALA A 31 20.57 2.73 -4.79
C ALA A 31 21.16 1.31 -4.85
N ARG A 32 20.44 0.29 -4.36
CA ARG A 32 20.85 -1.11 -4.42
C ARG A 32 20.72 -1.65 -5.85
N GLN A 33 19.71 -1.21 -6.60
CA GLN A 33 19.58 -1.54 -8.02
C GLN A 33 20.78 -1.04 -8.83
N ILE A 34 21.28 0.15 -8.53
CA ILE A 34 22.50 0.69 -9.14
C ILE A 34 23.70 -0.24 -8.87
N ASP A 35 23.87 -0.73 -7.63
CA ASP A 35 24.93 -1.68 -7.30
C ASP A 35 24.73 -3.05 -7.95
N ARG A 36 23.49 -3.54 -8.07
CA ARG A 36 23.17 -4.80 -8.73
C ARG A 36 23.53 -4.76 -10.23
N VAL A 37 23.19 -3.67 -10.91
CA VAL A 37 23.41 -3.53 -12.36
C VAL A 37 24.88 -3.27 -12.68
N LEU A 38 25.56 -2.38 -11.94
CA LEU A 38 26.95 -2.01 -12.21
C LEU A 38 27.99 -2.85 -11.46
N GLY A 39 27.54 -3.79 -10.63
CA GLY A 39 28.39 -4.56 -9.73
C GLY A 39 29.15 -3.70 -8.71
N THR A 40 30.05 -4.33 -7.95
CA THR A 40 30.80 -3.65 -6.87
C THR A 40 32.27 -3.39 -7.18
N ALA A 41 32.72 -3.68 -8.40
CA ALA A 41 34.10 -3.51 -8.82
C ALA A 41 34.60 -2.04 -8.72
N PRO A 42 35.91 -1.82 -8.53
CA PRO A 42 36.50 -0.48 -8.50
C PRO A 42 36.25 0.32 -9.78
N ALA A 43 36.22 -0.34 -10.94
CA ALA A 43 36.00 0.29 -12.25
C ALA A 43 34.67 1.07 -12.33
N THR A 44 33.60 0.58 -11.71
CA THR A 44 32.27 1.22 -11.74
C THR A 44 32.02 2.17 -10.56
N ARG A 45 32.99 2.32 -9.64
CA ARG A 45 32.81 3.08 -8.39
C ARG A 45 32.42 4.53 -8.63
N SER A 46 33.08 5.21 -9.56
CA SER A 46 32.82 6.62 -9.89
C SER A 46 31.40 6.81 -10.45
N LEU A 47 31.02 5.96 -11.41
CA LEU A 47 29.68 5.96 -12.01
C LEU A 47 28.60 5.68 -10.97
N ARG A 48 28.76 4.64 -10.14
CA ARG A 48 27.82 4.32 -9.06
C ARG A 48 27.65 5.48 -8.09
N ARG A 49 28.75 6.11 -7.66
CA ARG A 49 28.69 7.28 -6.77
C ARG A 49 27.93 8.44 -7.41
N ARG A 50 28.16 8.71 -8.70
CA ARG A 50 27.45 9.76 -9.44
C ARG A 50 25.95 9.45 -9.53
N LEU A 51 25.58 8.25 -9.97
CA LEU A 51 24.19 7.84 -10.13
C LEU A 51 23.43 7.86 -8.79
N LYS A 52 24.06 7.38 -7.71
CA LYS A 52 23.46 7.45 -6.36
C LYS A 52 23.23 8.89 -5.88
N ARG A 53 24.16 9.81 -6.15
CA ARG A 53 23.94 11.24 -5.84
C ARG A 53 22.81 11.83 -6.68
N ASN A 54 22.76 11.53 -7.97
CA ASN A 54 21.69 12.00 -8.84
C ASN A 54 20.33 11.47 -8.41
N LEU A 55 20.26 10.18 -8.02
CA LEU A 55 19.04 9.57 -7.49
C LEU A 55 18.62 10.24 -6.17
N ALA A 56 19.57 10.49 -5.26
CA ALA A 56 19.29 11.20 -4.01
C ALA A 56 18.79 12.63 -4.25
N ALA A 57 19.33 13.33 -5.25
CA ALA A 57 18.85 14.66 -5.62
C ALA A 57 17.44 14.62 -6.23
N ALA A 58 17.14 13.63 -7.08
CA ALA A 58 15.80 13.41 -7.61
C ALA A 58 14.80 13.08 -6.50
N GLN A 59 15.20 12.24 -5.53
CA GLN A 59 14.39 11.93 -4.35
C GLN A 59 14.13 13.18 -3.51
N ALA A 60 15.16 13.97 -3.20
CA ALA A 60 15.02 15.19 -2.41
C ALA A 60 14.09 16.22 -3.08
N ARG A 61 14.14 16.34 -4.41
CA ARG A 61 13.20 17.18 -5.17
C ARG A 61 11.76 16.65 -5.03
N TRP A 62 11.56 15.34 -5.21
CA TRP A 62 10.26 14.72 -5.05
C TRP A 62 9.70 14.92 -3.65
N ASP A 63 10.50 14.68 -2.61
CA ASP A 63 10.09 14.82 -1.22
C ASP A 63 9.69 16.27 -0.89
N ALA A 64 10.45 17.24 -1.40
CA ALA A 64 10.14 18.66 -1.22
C ALA A 64 8.81 19.05 -1.87
N GLU A 65 8.57 18.61 -3.10
CA GLU A 65 7.33 18.91 -3.82
C GLU A 65 6.14 18.13 -3.24
N ALA A 66 6.34 16.87 -2.84
CA ALA A 66 5.35 16.06 -2.14
C ALA A 66 4.92 16.72 -0.82
N ALA A 67 5.88 17.27 -0.06
CA ALA A 67 5.57 18.04 1.14
C ALA A 67 4.81 19.33 0.81
N ALA A 68 5.23 20.06 -0.23
CA ALA A 68 4.61 21.33 -0.63
C ALA A 68 3.14 21.16 -1.07
N VAL A 69 2.81 20.07 -1.76
CA VAL A 69 1.42 19.75 -2.16
C VAL A 69 0.63 19.00 -1.10
N GLY A 70 1.23 18.73 0.07
CA GLY A 70 0.59 18.01 1.17
C GLY A 70 0.42 16.50 0.96
N LEU A 71 1.10 15.91 -0.03
CA LEU A 71 1.08 14.47 -0.26
C LEU A 71 1.68 13.71 0.92
N THR A 72 2.81 14.17 1.48
CA THR A 72 3.46 13.51 2.62
C THR A 72 2.50 13.39 3.82
N SER A 73 1.84 14.48 4.19
CA SER A 73 0.88 14.47 5.32
C SER A 73 -0.40 13.73 4.99
N ALA A 74 -0.79 13.62 3.72
CA ALA A 74 -1.91 12.77 3.30
C ALA A 74 -1.59 11.29 3.48
N VAL A 75 -0.41 10.84 3.03
CA VAL A 75 0.07 9.46 3.18
C VAL A 75 0.19 9.08 4.66
N GLU A 76 0.70 9.98 5.51
CA GLU A 76 0.79 9.73 6.95
C GLU A 76 -0.58 9.59 7.61
N ARG A 77 -1.56 10.43 7.23
CA ARG A 77 -2.93 10.35 7.74
C ARG A 77 -3.66 9.11 7.26
N GLU A 78 -3.45 8.71 6.01
CA GLU A 78 -3.97 7.46 5.46
C GLU A 78 -3.40 6.26 6.23
N ALA A 79 -2.08 6.19 6.39
CA ALA A 79 -1.44 5.13 7.17
C ALA A 79 -1.86 5.12 8.65
N GLU A 80 -2.21 6.28 9.22
CA GLU A 80 -2.80 6.35 10.57
C GLU A 80 -4.25 5.85 10.60
N ALA A 81 -5.06 6.24 9.62
CA ALA A 81 -6.44 5.76 9.48
C ALA A 81 -6.46 4.23 9.32
N ASP A 82 -5.61 3.68 8.46
CA ASP A 82 -5.50 2.24 8.23
C ASP A 82 -5.13 1.49 9.51
N ARG A 83 -4.14 1.99 10.26
CA ARG A 83 -3.77 1.42 11.57
C ARG A 83 -4.92 1.45 12.57
N ARG A 84 -5.68 2.55 12.62
CA ARG A 84 -6.84 2.66 13.52
C ARG A 84 -7.94 1.69 13.14
N VAL A 85 -8.19 1.51 11.84
CA VAL A 85 -9.19 0.57 11.34
C VAL A 85 -8.78 -0.88 11.62
N ASP A 86 -7.52 -1.24 11.36
CA ASP A 86 -6.99 -2.56 11.67
C ASP A 86 -7.09 -2.90 13.17
N GLU A 87 -6.73 -1.96 14.06
CA GLU A 87 -6.89 -2.15 15.51
C GLU A 87 -8.35 -2.24 15.93
N LEU A 88 -9.26 -1.48 15.29
CA LEU A 88 -10.69 -1.60 15.55
C LEU A 88 -11.23 -2.97 15.14
N LEU A 89 -10.85 -3.49 13.96
CA LEU A 89 -11.25 -4.81 13.48
C LEU A 89 -10.70 -5.94 14.37
N LYS A 90 -9.43 -5.85 14.78
CA LYS A 90 -8.83 -6.77 15.76
C LYS A 90 -9.55 -6.74 17.09
N THR A 91 -9.94 -5.56 17.56
CA THR A 91 -10.68 -5.41 18.82
C THR A 91 -12.09 -5.96 18.70
N ALA A 92 -12.82 -5.62 17.63
CA ALA A 92 -14.18 -6.08 17.37
C ALA A 92 -14.25 -7.60 17.22
N SER A 93 -13.31 -8.21 16.49
CA SER A 93 -13.23 -9.67 16.32
C SER A 93 -13.01 -10.40 17.65
N ARG A 94 -12.18 -9.86 18.55
CA ARG A 94 -11.87 -10.46 19.86
C ARG A 94 -12.88 -10.16 20.96
N THR A 95 -13.63 -9.07 20.84
CA THR A 95 -14.63 -8.69 21.85
C THR A 95 -15.79 -9.69 21.82
N PRO A 96 -16.07 -10.40 22.92
CA PRO A 96 -17.18 -11.35 22.96
C PRO A 96 -18.52 -10.63 22.84
N ALA A 97 -19.37 -11.07 21.89
CA ALA A 97 -20.73 -10.54 21.80
C ALA A 97 -21.54 -10.98 23.02
N GLN A 98 -22.28 -10.05 23.63
CA GLN A 98 -23.13 -10.31 24.80
C GLN A 98 -24.61 -10.46 24.42
N SER A 99 -24.93 -10.41 23.12
CA SER A 99 -26.30 -10.47 22.60
C SER A 99 -26.32 -10.89 21.13
N ILE A 100 -27.48 -11.34 20.65
CA ILE A 100 -27.69 -11.66 19.22
C ILE A 100 -27.46 -10.43 18.31
N PRO A 101 -27.97 -9.21 18.63
CA PRO A 101 -27.59 -8.02 17.88
C PRO A 101 -26.08 -7.77 17.83
N GLY A 102 -25.35 -8.07 18.90
CA GLY A 102 -23.89 -7.98 18.91
C GLY A 102 -23.20 -8.99 17.98
N VAL A 103 -23.74 -10.21 17.85
CA VAL A 103 -23.26 -11.21 16.88
C VAL A 103 -23.54 -10.74 15.45
N ILE A 104 -24.75 -10.25 15.19
CA ILE A 104 -25.14 -9.68 13.89
C ILE A 104 -24.20 -8.54 13.49
N ALA A 105 -23.93 -7.60 14.41
CA ALA A 105 -23.01 -6.50 14.15
C ALA A 105 -21.59 -6.98 13.78
N LYS A 106 -21.06 -8.00 14.48
CA LYS A 106 -19.74 -8.56 14.16
C LYS A 106 -19.69 -9.21 12.78
N LEU A 107 -20.75 -9.94 12.41
CA LEU A 107 -20.84 -10.56 11.09
C LEU A 107 -20.98 -9.51 9.98
N ALA A 108 -21.78 -8.46 10.20
CA ALA A 108 -21.92 -7.36 9.26
C ALA A 108 -20.59 -6.64 9.00
N ILE A 109 -19.83 -6.34 10.07
CA ILE A 109 -18.48 -5.77 9.94
C ILE A 109 -17.56 -6.68 9.12
N ALA A 110 -17.60 -7.99 9.35
CA ALA A 110 -16.75 -8.94 8.63
C ALA A 110 -17.13 -9.02 7.13
N THR A 111 -18.42 -9.00 6.80
CA THR A 111 -18.88 -9.05 5.40
C THR A 111 -18.56 -7.77 4.65
N GLU A 112 -18.83 -6.60 5.24
CA GLU A 112 -18.49 -5.31 4.61
C GLU A 112 -16.99 -5.18 4.37
N TRP A 113 -16.17 -5.59 5.34
CA TRP A 113 -14.72 -5.54 5.18
C TRP A 113 -14.21 -6.51 4.12
N SER A 114 -14.81 -7.71 4.02
CA SER A 114 -14.42 -8.70 3.02
C SER A 114 -14.58 -8.16 1.59
N GLU A 115 -15.61 -7.36 1.30
CA GLU A 115 -15.86 -6.85 -0.06
C GLU A 115 -14.74 -5.93 -0.61
N LEU A 116 -13.85 -5.47 0.26
CA LEU A 116 -12.66 -4.70 -0.11
C LEU A 116 -11.48 -5.59 -0.54
N GLU A 117 -11.54 -6.89 -0.27
CA GLU A 117 -10.48 -7.86 -0.59
C GLU A 117 -10.72 -8.50 -1.97
N PRO A 118 -9.68 -8.67 -2.80
CA PRO A 118 -9.81 -9.19 -4.17
C PRO A 118 -10.40 -10.60 -4.28
N ASP A 119 -10.40 -11.39 -3.20
CA ASP A 119 -10.78 -12.80 -3.16
C ASP A 119 -11.94 -13.09 -2.17
N ALA A 120 -12.81 -12.11 -1.91
CA ALA A 120 -13.93 -12.28 -0.96
C ALA A 120 -15.19 -12.93 -1.55
N ASP A 121 -15.10 -13.45 -2.77
CA ASP A 121 -16.15 -14.22 -3.42
C ASP A 121 -16.03 -15.71 -3.07
N GLY A 122 -17.16 -16.36 -2.80
CA GLY A 122 -17.20 -17.78 -2.52
C GLY A 122 -16.99 -18.14 -1.04
N TYR A 123 -16.49 -19.36 -0.81
CA TYR A 123 -16.30 -19.88 0.55
C TYR A 123 -15.04 -19.28 1.21
N PRO A 124 -15.09 -18.90 2.51
CA PRO A 124 -16.19 -19.09 3.46
C PRO A 124 -17.22 -17.95 3.50
N TRP A 125 -17.03 -16.88 2.75
CA TRP A 125 -17.81 -15.65 2.84
C TRP A 125 -19.29 -15.82 2.48
N ASP A 126 -19.62 -16.71 1.53
CA ASP A 126 -21.01 -17.04 1.21
C ASP A 126 -21.78 -17.59 2.42
N PHE A 127 -21.15 -18.47 3.22
CA PHE A 127 -21.76 -18.97 4.45
C PHE A 127 -21.91 -17.87 5.50
N ILE A 128 -20.91 -17.01 5.64
CA ILE A 128 -20.93 -15.90 6.61
C ILE A 128 -22.06 -14.92 6.28
N ARG A 129 -22.21 -14.53 5.01
CA ARG A 129 -23.31 -13.67 4.53
C ARG A 129 -24.68 -14.35 4.72
N GLY A 130 -24.77 -15.66 4.46
CA GLY A 130 -25.99 -16.44 4.71
C GLY A 130 -26.39 -16.44 6.19
N VAL A 131 -25.46 -16.74 7.10
CA VAL A 131 -25.71 -16.73 8.55
C VAL A 131 -26.11 -15.34 9.04
N LEU A 132 -25.49 -14.28 8.53
CA LEU A 132 -25.88 -12.90 8.84
C LEU A 132 -27.34 -12.62 8.45
N ALA A 133 -27.75 -13.02 7.25
CA ALA A 133 -29.12 -12.85 6.77
C ALA A 133 -30.13 -13.62 7.64
N ASP A 134 -29.84 -14.89 7.94
CA ASP A 134 -30.69 -15.75 8.78
C ASP A 134 -30.87 -15.16 10.20
N LEU A 135 -29.77 -14.76 10.84
CA LEU A 135 -29.81 -14.17 12.18
C LEU A 135 -30.59 -12.85 12.21
N THR A 136 -30.47 -12.04 11.17
CA THR A 136 -31.20 -10.76 11.06
C THR A 136 -32.71 -11.00 10.98
N VAL A 137 -33.15 -11.97 10.16
CA VAL A 137 -34.57 -12.34 10.05
C VAL A 137 -35.11 -12.91 11.36
N LEU A 138 -34.34 -13.78 12.03
CA LEU A 138 -34.75 -14.40 13.28
C LEU A 138 -34.83 -13.39 14.44
N ALA A 139 -33.91 -12.42 14.49
CA ALA A 139 -33.92 -11.38 15.52
C ALA A 139 -35.17 -10.48 15.43
N VAL A 140 -35.67 -10.21 14.22
CA VAL A 140 -36.91 -9.44 14.01
C VAL A 140 -38.16 -10.25 14.40
N LYS A 141 -38.15 -11.57 14.19
CA LYS A 141 -39.29 -12.45 14.52
C LYS A 141 -39.40 -12.78 16.02
N GLY A 142 -38.31 -12.64 16.77
CA GLY A 142 -38.24 -12.95 18.20
C GLY A 142 -38.36 -11.75 19.15
N ALA A 143 -38.49 -10.54 18.61
CA ALA A 143 -38.71 -9.29 19.35
C ALA A 143 -40.22 -8.95 19.41
#